data_AF-A0A539CZL6-F1
#
_entry.id   AF-A0A539CZL6-F1
#
_cell.length_a   1.000
_cell.length_b   1.000
_cell.length_c   1.000
_cell.angle_alpha   90.00
_cell.angle_beta   90.00
_cell.angle_gamma   90.00
#
_symmetry.space_group_name_H-M   'P 1'
#
loop_
_entity.id
_entity.type
_entity.pdbx_description
1 polymer ?
#
loop_
_entity_poly.entity_id
_entity_poly.type
_entity_poly.pdbx_seq_one_letter_code
_entity_poly.pdbx_strand_id
1 'polypeptide(L)'
;AAMVAATPLPLNLLAWPGLPDAAALKGLGVRRLSAGSGVCSAVWGRAAALTKGFLADGRSEPLMEGAMGWGEVNALMPQARD
;
A
#
# COMPACT_ATOMS: atom_id res chain seq x y z
N ALA A 1 23.94 3.45 2.07
CA ALA A 1 25.09 3.68 1.16
C ALA A 1 26.02 2.47 1.08
N ALA A 2 26.60 2.00 2.19
CA ALA A 2 27.58 0.89 2.16
C ALA A 2 27.08 -0.37 1.42
N MET A 3 25.85 -0.82 1.66
CA MET A 3 25.28 -1.96 0.94
C MET A 3 25.14 -1.74 -0.57
N VAL A 4 24.88 -0.51 -1.01
CA VAL A 4 24.80 -0.17 -2.44
C VAL A 4 26.19 -0.23 -3.07
N ALA A 5 27.23 0.24 -2.37
CA ALA A 5 28.60 0.20 -2.85
C ALA A 5 29.22 -1.21 -2.84
N ALA A 6 28.68 -2.12 -2.02
CA ALA A 6 29.20 -3.48 -1.83
C ALA A 6 28.89 -4.44 -3.00
N THR A 7 28.05 -4.05 -3.96
CA THR A 7 27.68 -4.90 -5.10
C THR A 7 27.49 -4.07 -6.37
N PRO A 8 27.90 -4.58 -7.55
CA PRO A 8 27.58 -3.93 -8.82
C PRO A 8 26.12 -4.15 -9.25
N LEU A 9 25.36 -5.00 -8.55
CA LEU A 9 23.98 -5.33 -8.91
C LEU A 9 22.96 -4.32 -8.35
N PRO A 10 21.81 -4.11 -9.02
CA PRO A 10 20.73 -3.26 -8.51
C PRO A 10 20.21 -3.72 -7.14
N LEU A 11 20.25 -2.84 -6.13
CA LEU A 11 19.70 -3.14 -4.81
C LEU A 11 18.18 -2.90 -4.76
N ASN A 12 17.45 -3.91 -4.31
CA ASN A 12 16.03 -3.83 -3.96
C ASN A 12 15.86 -3.84 -2.45
N LEU A 13 15.01 -2.95 -1.92
CA LEU A 13 14.60 -2.97 -0.52
C LEU A 13 13.11 -3.28 -0.38
N LEU A 14 12.73 -3.91 0.73
CA LEU A 14 11.35 -4.01 1.19
C LEU A 14 11.05 -2.79 2.05
N ALA A 15 9.93 -2.12 1.79
CA ALA A 15 9.45 -1.01 2.60
C ALA A 15 9.24 -1.47 4.05
N TRP A 16 9.80 -0.71 4.99
CA TRP A 16 9.83 -1.06 6.41
C TRP A 16 9.89 0.22 7.26
N PRO A 17 9.27 0.24 8.45
CA PRO A 17 9.37 1.36 9.37
C PRO A 17 10.83 1.73 9.68
N GLY A 18 11.14 3.02 9.60
CA GLY A 18 12.49 3.54 9.82
C GLY A 18 13.38 3.60 8.57
N LEU A 19 12.94 3.10 7.42
CA LEU A 19 13.62 3.40 6.16
C LEU A 19 13.35 4.85 5.73
N PRO A 20 14.33 5.51 5.07
CA PRO A 20 14.09 6.75 4.34
C PRO A 20 13.02 6.57 3.26
N ASP A 21 12.45 7.68 2.79
CA ASP A 21 11.53 7.67 1.66
C ASP A 21 12.19 7.20 0.35
N ALA A 22 11.37 6.95 -0.68
CA ALA A 22 11.83 6.44 -1.96
C ALA A 22 12.82 7.39 -2.67
N ALA A 23 12.68 8.71 -2.50
CA ALA A 23 13.56 9.68 -3.14
C ALA A 23 14.94 9.68 -2.48
N ALA A 24 15.00 9.67 -1.14
CA ALA A 24 16.23 9.53 -0.38
C ALA A 24 16.93 8.20 -0.66
N LEU A 25 16.18 7.08 -0.69
CA LEU A 25 16.72 5.77 -1.03
C LEU A 25 17.30 5.74 -2.46
N LYS A 26 16.62 6.36 -3.42
CA LYS A 26 17.13 6.53 -4.79
C LYS A 26 18.42 7.34 -4.80
N GLY A 27 18.50 8.43 -4.03
CA GLY A 27 19.72 9.23 -3.85
C GLY A 27 20.89 8.42 -3.28
N LEU A 28 20.61 7.43 -2.44
CA LEU A 28 21.60 6.48 -1.91
C LEU A 28 22.00 5.37 -2.90
N GLY A 29 21.36 5.31 -4.08
CA GLY A 29 21.61 4.34 -5.14
C GLY A 29 20.77 3.06 -5.07
N VAL A 30 19.74 3.01 -4.23
CA VAL A 30 18.74 1.93 -4.27
C VAL A 30 17.96 2.02 -5.58
N ARG A 31 17.72 0.87 -6.23
CA ARG A 31 17.10 0.81 -7.56
C ARG A 31 15.63 0.41 -7.54
N ARG A 32 15.19 -0.29 -6.49
CA ARG A 32 13.78 -0.66 -6.32
C ARG A 32 13.40 -0.64 -4.83
N LEU A 33 12.24 -0.07 -4.55
CA LEU A 33 11.56 -0.20 -3.28
C LEU A 33 10.28 -1.01 -3.52
N SER A 34 10.15 -2.14 -2.85
CA SER A 34 8.98 -3.01 -2.92
C SER A 34 8.11 -2.82 -1.68
N ALA A 35 6.78 -2.87 -1.83
CA ALA A 35 5.86 -2.77 -0.70
C ALA A 35 5.57 -4.11 -0.02
N GLY A 36 6.03 -5.24 -0.59
CA GLY A 36 5.64 -6.57 -0.16
C GLY A 36 4.12 -6.72 -0.08
N SER A 37 3.63 -7.35 0.99
CA SER A 37 2.20 -7.45 1.30
C SER A 37 1.64 -6.23 2.05
N GLY A 38 2.44 -5.18 2.28
CA GLY A 38 2.10 -4.07 3.19
C GLY A 38 0.77 -3.39 2.87
N VAL A 39 0.48 -3.14 1.58
CA VAL A 39 -0.79 -2.55 1.14
C VAL A 39 -1.97 -3.47 1.49
N CYS A 40 -1.88 -4.75 1.15
CA CYS A 40 -2.93 -5.72 1.46
C CYS A 40 -3.14 -5.88 2.98
N SER A 41 -2.06 -5.92 3.75
CA SER A 41 -2.11 -5.99 5.21
C SER A 41 -2.79 -4.75 5.81
N ALA A 42 -2.52 -3.55 5.28
CA ALA A 42 -3.18 -2.32 5.71
C ALA A 42 -4.69 -2.33 5.41
N VAL A 43 -5.08 -2.80 4.21
CA VAL A 43 -6.50 -2.98 3.84
C VAL A 43 -7.19 -3.96 4.80
N TRP A 44 -6.56 -5.09 5.12
CA TRP A 44 -7.11 -6.05 6.08
C TRP A 44 -7.24 -5.47 7.50
N GLY A 45 -6.29 -4.64 7.94
CA GLY A 45 -6.39 -3.93 9.21
C GLY A 45 -7.62 -3.01 9.27
N ARG A 46 -7.88 -2.23 8.21
CA ARG A 46 -9.08 -1.39 8.10
C ARG A 46 -10.36 -2.23 8.06
N ALA A 47 -10.39 -3.29 7.26
CA ALA A 47 -11.54 -4.19 7.17
C ALA A 47 -11.88 -4.80 8.53
N ALA A 48 -10.87 -5.31 9.26
CA ALA A 48 -11.07 -5.88 10.59
C ALA A 48 -11.62 -4.84 11.60
N ALA A 49 -11.13 -3.60 11.55
CA ALA A 49 -11.61 -2.52 12.41
C ALA A 49 -13.08 -2.16 12.11
N LEU A 50 -13.43 -2.02 10.84
CA LEU A 50 -14.80 -1.73 10.41
C LEU A 50 -15.77 -2.85 10.79
N THR A 51 -15.39 -4.10 10.54
CA THR A 51 -16.22 -5.26 10.90
C THR A 51 -16.45 -5.32 12.42
N LYS A 52 -15.40 -5.10 13.23
CA LYS A 52 -15.55 -5.06 14.69
C LYS A 52 -16.50 -3.95 15.15
N GLY A 53 -16.40 -2.76 14.57
CA GLY A 53 -17.31 -1.65 14.86
C GLY A 53 -18.75 -1.98 14.51
N PHE A 54 -18.99 -2.39 13.27
CA PHE A 54 -20.32 -2.74 12.78
C PHE A 54 -20.98 -3.85 13.60
N LEU A 55 -20.23 -4.90 13.98
CA LEU A 55 -20.75 -5.96 14.84
C LEU A 55 -21.05 -5.49 16.27
N ALA A 56 -20.39 -4.43 16.75
CA ALA A 56 -20.57 -3.92 18.11
C ALA A 56 -21.79 -3.00 18.24
N ASP A 57 -22.03 -2.11 17.27
CA ASP A 57 -23.08 -1.08 17.37
C ASP A 57 -24.07 -1.03 16.19
N GLY A 58 -23.85 -1.81 15.13
CA GLY A 58 -24.72 -1.88 13.96
C GLY A 58 -24.69 -0.63 13.07
N ARG A 59 -23.77 0.31 13.29
CA ARG A 59 -23.73 1.58 12.56
C ARG A 59 -23.13 1.44 11.17
N SER A 60 -23.82 2.01 10.19
CA SER A 60 -23.42 1.93 8.78
C SER A 60 -22.50 3.07 8.36
N GLU A 61 -22.54 4.23 9.03
CA GLU A 61 -21.79 5.41 8.60
C GLU A 61 -20.28 5.17 8.48
N PRO A 62 -19.59 4.50 9.45
CA PRO A 62 -18.16 4.25 9.36
C PRO A 62 -17.75 3.39 8.16
N LEU A 63 -18.66 2.55 7.65
CA LEU A 63 -18.41 1.72 6.47
C LEU A 63 -18.24 2.56 5.20
N MET A 64 -18.87 3.73 5.15
CA MET A 64 -18.86 4.63 3.99
C MET A 64 -17.70 5.63 4.04
N GLU A 65 -17.15 5.92 5.23
CA GLU A 65 -16.06 6.88 5.41
C GLU A 65 -14.78 6.44 4.69
N GLY A 66 -14.44 7.15 3.61
CA GLY A 66 -13.24 6.91 2.80
C GLY A 66 -13.33 5.66 1.91
N ALA A 67 -14.50 5.04 1.80
CA ALA A 67 -14.72 3.94 0.86
C ALA A 67 -14.85 4.46 -0.57
N MET A 68 -14.21 3.79 -1.52
CA MET A 68 -14.46 4.03 -2.94
C MET A 68 -15.87 3.55 -3.29
N GLY A 69 -16.65 4.40 -3.95
CA GLY A 69 -17.94 3.99 -4.50
C GLY A 69 -17.76 2.98 -5.63
N TRP A 70 -18.78 2.15 -5.88
CA TRP A 70 -18.74 1.17 -6.97
C TRP A 70 -18.49 1.79 -8.34
N GLY A 71 -18.96 3.03 -8.57
CA GLY A 71 -18.66 3.78 -9.79
C GLY A 71 -17.16 4.05 -9.96
N GLU A 72 -16.47 4.44 -8.88
CA GLU A 72 -15.02 4.70 -8.90
C GLU A 72 -14.24 3.40 -9.08
N VAL A 73 -14.63 2.32 -8.39
CA VAL A 73 -14.00 0.99 -8.54
C VAL A 73 -14.17 0.48 -9.98
N ASN A 74 -15.37 0.57 -10.54
CA ASN A 74 -15.64 0.15 -11.91
C ASN A 74 -14.82 0.96 -12.93
N ALA A 75 -14.63 2.25 -12.70
CA ALA A 75 -13.82 3.11 -13.56
C ALA A 75 -12.31 2.74 -13.59
N LEU A 76 -11.81 1.99 -12.59
CA LEU A 76 -10.45 1.46 -12.60
C LEU A 76 -10.28 0.23 -13.50
N MET A 77 -11.37 -0.46 -13.86
CA MET A 77 -11.31 -1.64 -14.71
C MET A 77 -11.03 -1.24 -16.16
N PRO A 78 -10.31 -2.07 -16.94
CA PRO A 78 -10.15 -1.83 -18.36
C PRO A 78 -11.51 -1.73 -19.05
N GLN A 79 -11.70 -0.69 -19.86
CA GLN A 79 -12.87 -0.63 -20.72
C GLN A 79 -12.73 -1.70 -21.80
N ALA A 80 -13.85 -2.36 -22.16
CA ALA A 80 -13.88 -3.25 -23.31
C ALA A 80 -13.35 -2.47 -24.52
N ARG A 81 -12.35 -3.03 -25.19
CA ARG A 81 -11.89 -2.50 -26.47
C ARG A 81 -12.86 -3.00 -27.54
N ASP A 82 -13.33 -2.08 -28.38
CA ASP A 82 -14.08 -2.41 -29.59
C ASP A 82 -13.23 -3.23 -30.58
#